data_AF-A0A3D3HM77-F1
#
_entry.id   AF-A0A3D3HM77-F1
#
_cell.length_a   1.000
_cell.length_b   1.000
_cell.length_c   1.000
_cell.angle_alpha   90.00
_cell.angle_beta   90.00
_cell.angle_gamma   90.00
#
_symmetry.space_group_name_H-M   'P 1'
#
loop_
_entity.id
_entity.type
_entity.pdbx_description
1 polymer ?
#
loop_
_entity_poly.entity_id
_entity_poly.type
_entity_poly.pdbx_seq_one_letter_code
_entity_poly.pdbx_strand_id
1 'polypeptide(L)'
;MKRKSVLPPVAKMITVIFLMTISFILGAALTKTTDFDPIEQTKVNVSNFLSYPSTAEFKNMAYFFNKKTGAGGDLGYICGEVFTFNKEELPAGFRRFVVKVYEPPKGLTLLSFPVIEDGDDMFLSDRIGQIWDMFCHNNQNGYSQ
;
A
#
# COMPACT_ATOMS: atom_id res chain seq x y z
N MET A 1 -19.42 -40.31 37.29
CA MET A 1 -19.58 -39.01 37.97
C MET A 1 -18.64 -37.97 37.34
N LYS A 2 -19.14 -36.99 36.58
CA LYS A 2 -18.33 -35.87 36.05
C LYS A 2 -18.20 -34.80 37.13
N ARG A 3 -17.04 -34.73 37.79
CA ARG A 3 -16.71 -33.67 38.76
C ARG A 3 -16.52 -32.37 37.98
N LYS A 4 -17.54 -31.49 37.95
CA LYS A 4 -17.36 -30.12 37.45
C LYS A 4 -16.42 -29.40 38.41
N SER A 5 -15.17 -29.18 38.00
CA SER A 5 -14.22 -28.35 38.72
C SER A 5 -14.72 -26.90 38.67
N VAL A 6 -15.44 -26.48 39.70
CA VAL A 6 -15.82 -25.08 39.88
C VAL A 6 -14.55 -24.34 40.26
N LEU A 7 -13.97 -23.62 39.30
CA LEU A 7 -12.78 -22.80 39.53
C LEU A 7 -13.10 -21.75 40.62
N PRO A 8 -12.26 -21.62 41.67
CA PRO A 8 -12.50 -20.66 42.74
C PRO A 8 -12.58 -19.23 42.17
N PRO A 9 -13.40 -18.34 42.76
CA PRO A 9 -13.67 -17.00 42.22
C PRO A 9 -12.38 -16.17 42.03
N VAL A 10 -11.38 -16.38 42.90
CA VAL A 10 -10.06 -15.76 42.80
C VAL A 10 -9.31 -16.22 41.54
N ALA A 11 -9.35 -17.51 41.23
CA ALA A 11 -8.70 -18.04 40.02
C ALA A 11 -9.38 -17.53 38.75
N LYS A 12 -10.70 -17.31 38.75
CA LYS A 12 -11.40 -16.69 37.61
C LYS A 12 -10.95 -15.25 37.38
N MET A 13 -10.81 -14.46 38.45
CA MET A 13 -10.30 -13.09 38.37
C MET A 13 -8.88 -13.03 37.80
N ILE A 14 -7.99 -13.92 38.26
CA ILE A 14 -6.61 -13.99 37.75
C ILE A 14 -6.60 -14.32 36.26
N THR A 15 -7.40 -15.28 35.81
CA THR A 15 -7.49 -15.64 34.39
C THR A 15 -7.99 -14.48 33.53
N VAL A 16 -8.99 -13.71 34.00
CA VAL A 16 -9.51 -12.55 33.26
C VAL A 16 -8.44 -11.47 33.13
N ILE A 17 -7.74 -11.14 34.22
CA ILE A 17 -6.65 -10.15 34.19
C ILE A 17 -5.54 -10.60 33.24
N PHE A 18 -5.17 -11.88 33.28
CA PHE A 18 -4.15 -12.45 32.41
C PHE A 18 -4.54 -12.39 30.93
N LEU A 19 -5.81 -12.65 30.59
CA LEU A 19 -6.29 -12.53 29.22
C LEU A 19 -6.32 -11.08 28.74
N MET A 20 -6.69 -10.12 29.61
CA MET A 20 -6.65 -8.69 29.28
C MET A 20 -5.23 -8.21 29.04
N THR A 21 -4.27 -8.58 29.89
CA THR A 21 -2.87 -8.18 29.74
C THR A 21 -2.24 -8.78 28.50
N ILE A 22 -2.50 -10.06 28.19
CA ILE A 22 -2.04 -10.69 26.95
C ILE A 22 -2.65 -9.98 25.74
N SER A 23 -3.96 -9.69 25.75
CA SER A 23 -4.62 -9.00 24.64
C SER A 23 -4.04 -7.60 24.41
N PHE A 24 -3.72 -6.89 25.49
CA PHE A 24 -3.09 -5.56 25.42
C PHE A 24 -1.67 -5.64 24.87
N ILE A 25 -0.84 -6.59 25.34
CA ILE A 25 0.52 -6.79 24.83
C ILE A 25 0.49 -7.21 23.36
N LEU A 26 -0.41 -8.11 22.96
CA LEU A 26 -0.59 -8.50 21.56
C LEU A 26 -1.01 -7.30 20.69
N GLY A 27 -1.99 -6.53 21.15
CA GLY A 27 -2.44 -5.33 20.44
C GLY A 27 -1.30 -4.32 20.26
N ALA A 28 -0.55 -4.02 21.32
CA ALA A 28 0.59 -3.10 21.26
C ALA A 28 1.79 -3.66 20.45
N ALA A 29 1.96 -4.98 20.38
CA ALA A 29 2.99 -5.58 19.54
C ALA A 29 2.64 -5.47 18.05
N LEU A 30 1.36 -5.54 17.70
CA LEU A 30 0.86 -5.36 16.33
C LEU A 30 0.86 -3.89 15.86
N THR A 31 0.92 -2.91 16.77
CA THR A 31 1.02 -1.49 16.40
C THR A 31 2.46 -1.01 16.15
N LYS A 32 3.48 -1.87 16.34
CA LYS A 32 4.80 -1.57 15.78
C LYS A 32 4.61 -1.36 14.28
N THR A 33 5.08 -0.22 13.80
CA THR A 33 4.99 0.22 12.40
C THR A 33 5.51 -0.88 11.49
N THR A 34 4.63 -1.76 11.06
CA THR A 34 4.91 -2.74 10.03
C THR A 34 5.17 -1.90 8.80
N ASP A 35 6.43 -1.83 8.40
CA ASP A 35 6.84 -1.23 7.14
C ASP A 35 6.33 -2.16 6.05
N PHE A 36 5.08 -1.95 5.64
CA PHE A 36 4.46 -2.73 4.59
C PHE A 36 5.15 -2.39 3.28
N ASP A 37 5.42 -3.41 2.47
CA ASP A 37 5.99 -3.24 1.13
C ASP A 37 5.23 -2.13 0.37
N PRO A 38 5.91 -1.05 -0.04
CA PRO A 38 5.30 0.05 -0.79
C PRO A 38 4.52 -0.41 -2.03
N ILE A 39 4.95 -1.51 -2.66
CA ILE A 39 4.25 -2.09 -3.82
C ILE A 39 2.89 -2.67 -3.41
N GLU A 40 2.83 -3.42 -2.32
CA GLU A 40 1.57 -3.99 -1.82
C GLU A 40 0.60 -2.91 -1.34
N GLN A 41 1.11 -1.89 -0.63
CA GLN A 41 0.30 -0.74 -0.26
C GLN A 41 -0.23 0.00 -1.49
N THR A 42 0.57 0.08 -2.54
CA THR A 42 0.17 0.70 -3.81
C THR A 42 -0.93 -0.08 -4.51
N LYS A 43 -0.91 -1.42 -4.50
CA LYS A 43 -2.01 -2.23 -5.03
C LYS A 43 -3.32 -1.89 -4.33
N VAL A 44 -3.33 -1.88 -3.00
CA VAL A 44 -4.52 -1.52 -2.21
C VAL A 44 -4.97 -0.09 -2.53
N ASN A 45 -4.04 0.85 -2.58
CA ASN A 45 -4.34 2.25 -2.89
C ASN A 45 -4.97 2.37 -4.28
N VAL A 46 -4.35 1.83 -5.33
CA VAL A 46 -4.87 1.89 -6.70
C VAL A 46 -6.22 1.17 -6.83
N SER A 47 -6.39 -0.02 -6.26
CA SER A 47 -7.66 -0.76 -6.29
C SER A 47 -8.83 0.05 -5.74
N ASN A 48 -8.62 0.83 -4.68
CA ASN A 48 -9.67 1.65 -4.08
C ASN A 48 -10.15 2.81 -4.97
N PHE A 49 -9.38 3.16 -6.01
CA PHE A 49 -9.77 4.18 -7.00
C PHE A 49 -10.48 3.60 -8.22
N LEU A 50 -10.58 2.27 -8.33
CA LEU A 50 -11.28 1.60 -9.42
C LEU A 50 -12.77 1.44 -9.09
N SER A 51 -13.61 1.40 -10.13
CA SER A 51 -15.03 1.08 -10.00
C SER A 51 -15.29 -0.32 -9.42
N TYR A 52 -14.38 -1.26 -9.69
CA TYR A 52 -14.45 -2.64 -9.19
C TYR A 52 -13.12 -3.05 -8.52
N PRO A 53 -12.93 -2.71 -7.23
CA PRO A 53 -11.68 -2.99 -6.53
C PRO A 53 -11.33 -4.48 -6.44
N SER A 54 -12.34 -5.36 -6.39
CA SER A 54 -12.18 -6.81 -6.21
C SER A 54 -11.69 -7.54 -7.47
N THR A 55 -11.77 -6.90 -8.64
CA THR A 55 -11.32 -7.46 -9.93
C THR A 55 -10.02 -6.81 -10.42
N ALA A 56 -9.35 -6.04 -9.55
CA ALA A 56 -8.11 -5.36 -9.88
C ALA A 56 -6.99 -6.37 -10.17
N GLU A 57 -6.52 -6.37 -11.42
CA GLU A 57 -5.32 -7.10 -11.83
C GLU A 57 -4.20 -6.12 -12.13
N PHE A 58 -2.99 -6.45 -11.68
CA PHE A 58 -1.81 -5.59 -11.81
C PHE A 58 -0.72 -6.28 -12.62
N LYS A 59 -0.02 -5.51 -13.45
CA LYS A 59 1.15 -5.96 -14.23
C LYS A 59 2.24 -4.88 -14.26
N ASN A 60 3.47 -5.31 -14.53
CA ASN A 60 4.62 -4.43 -14.74
C ASN A 60 4.85 -3.38 -13.64
N MET A 61 4.53 -3.74 -12.39
CA MET A 61 4.73 -2.87 -11.24
C MET A 61 6.20 -2.82 -10.84
N ALA A 62 6.76 -1.63 -10.74
CA ALA A 62 8.11 -1.40 -10.25
C ALA A 62 8.22 -0.07 -9.49
N TYR A 63 9.15 -0.04 -8.52
CA TYR A 63 9.55 1.17 -7.83
C TYR A 63 10.74 1.82 -8.56
N PHE A 64 10.64 3.12 -8.78
CA PHE A 64 11.64 3.95 -9.42
C PHE A 64 12.08 5.06 -8.46
N PHE A 65 13.32 4.98 -8.00
CA PHE A 65 13.92 6.02 -7.19
C PHE A 65 14.08 7.32 -8.00
N ASN A 66 13.77 8.46 -7.39
CA ASN A 66 14.01 9.78 -7.98
C ASN A 66 15.16 10.49 -7.25
N LYS A 67 14.98 10.77 -5.95
CA LYS A 67 15.96 11.53 -5.17
C LYS A 67 15.79 11.35 -3.67
N LYS A 68 16.86 11.65 -2.93
CA LYS A 68 16.78 11.88 -1.48
C LYS A 68 16.33 13.31 -1.20
N THR A 69 15.40 13.48 -0.27
CA THR A 69 14.86 14.78 0.16
C THR A 69 15.81 15.48 1.12
N GLY A 70 15.64 16.79 1.34
CA GLY A 70 16.42 17.55 2.31
C GLY A 70 16.25 17.07 3.77
N ALA A 71 15.17 16.35 4.06
CA ALA A 71 14.93 15.70 5.36
C ALA A 71 15.57 14.30 5.46
N GLY A 72 16.28 13.84 4.41
CA GLY A 72 16.99 12.57 4.38
C GLY A 72 16.16 11.36 3.93
N GLY A 73 14.85 11.51 3.71
CA GLY A 73 13.99 10.44 3.21
C GLY A 73 14.05 10.29 1.69
N ASP A 74 13.74 9.09 1.20
CA ASP A 74 13.80 8.74 -0.23
C ASP A 74 12.47 9.06 -0.91
N LEU A 75 12.56 9.70 -2.06
CA LEU A 75 11.43 10.05 -2.91
C LEU A 75 11.54 9.24 -4.20
N GLY A 76 10.47 8.54 -4.53
CA GLY A 76 10.37 7.72 -5.74
C GLY A 76 8.96 7.67 -6.28
N TYR A 77 8.76 6.79 -7.25
CA TYR A 77 7.49 6.55 -7.91
C TYR A 77 7.29 5.06 -8.09
N ILE A 78 6.08 4.56 -7.82
CA ILE A 78 5.66 3.23 -8.24
C ILE A 78 4.84 3.42 -9.50
N CYS A 79 5.30 2.76 -10.56
CA CYS A 79 4.61 2.76 -11.85
C CYS A 79 4.24 1.33 -12.21
N GLY A 80 3.12 1.18 -12.88
CA GLY A 80 2.66 -0.11 -13.36
C GLY A 80 1.38 0.03 -14.16
N GLU A 81 0.75 -1.11 -14.41
CA GLU A 81 -0.49 -1.18 -15.15
C GLU A 81 -1.55 -1.89 -14.32
N VAL A 82 -2.78 -1.39 -14.40
CA VAL A 82 -3.95 -1.94 -13.73
C VAL A 82 -5.07 -2.21 -14.72
N PHE A 83 -5.75 -3.34 -14.57
CA PHE A 83 -6.90 -3.67 -15.42
C PHE A 83 -8.11 -2.82 -15.03
N THR A 84 -8.76 -2.25 -16.03
CA THR A 84 -9.87 -1.31 -15.85
C THR A 84 -11.11 -1.75 -16.62
N PHE A 85 -12.26 -1.21 -16.19
CA PHE A 85 -13.55 -1.35 -16.85
C PHE A 85 -14.01 0.04 -17.28
N ASN A 86 -14.72 0.12 -18.40
CA ASN A 86 -15.31 1.38 -18.85
C ASN A 86 -16.61 1.69 -18.08
N LYS A 87 -17.24 2.82 -18.41
CA LYS A 87 -18.51 3.27 -17.81
C LYS A 87 -19.69 2.34 -18.06
N GLU A 88 -19.59 1.46 -19.06
CA GLU A 88 -20.59 0.44 -19.41
C GLU A 88 -20.27 -0.93 -18.78
N GLU A 89 -19.33 -0.95 -17.82
CA GLU A 89 -18.88 -2.17 -17.12
C GLU A 89 -18.18 -3.18 -18.04
N LEU A 90 -17.78 -2.77 -19.24
CA LEU A 90 -17.06 -3.61 -20.19
C LEU A 90 -15.55 -3.56 -19.92
N PRO A 91 -14.83 -4.68 -20.09
CA PRO A 91 -13.38 -4.71 -19.94
C PRO A 91 -12.68 -3.69 -20.85
N ALA A 92 -11.99 -2.73 -20.26
CA ALA A 92 -11.30 -1.64 -20.98
C ALA A 92 -9.79 -1.89 -21.15
N GLY A 93 -9.27 -2.98 -20.57
CA GLY A 93 -7.89 -3.38 -20.67
C GLY A 93 -6.99 -2.80 -19.57
N PHE A 94 -5.70 -3.04 -19.72
CA PHE A 94 -4.68 -2.51 -18.82
C PHE A 94 -4.41 -1.03 -19.10
N ARG A 95 -4.38 -0.23 -18.05
CA ARG A 95 -4.11 1.21 -18.06
C ARG A 95 -2.94 1.52 -17.15
N ARG A 96 -2.09 2.45 -17.57
CA ARG A 96 -0.93 2.87 -16.77
C ARG A 96 -1.39 3.63 -15.54
N PHE A 97 -0.68 3.45 -14.44
CA PHE A 97 -0.84 4.28 -13.25
C PHE A 97 0.52 4.69 -12.70
N VAL A 98 0.54 5.81 -11.99
CA VAL A 98 1.70 6.30 -11.24
C VAL A 98 1.30 6.72 -9.84
N VAL A 99 2.09 6.29 -8.85
CA VAL A 99 1.97 6.68 -7.45
C VAL A 99 3.30 7.26 -7.00
N LYS A 100 3.29 8.46 -6.41
CA LYS A 100 4.49 9.04 -5.79
C LYS A 100 4.66 8.46 -4.39
N VAL A 101 5.88 8.04 -4.08
CA VAL A 101 6.25 7.40 -2.81
C VAL A 101 7.26 8.26 -2.07
N TYR A 102 7.06 8.44 -0.78
CA TYR A 102 8.03 9.04 0.11
C TYR A 102 8.31 8.13 1.31
N GLU A 103 9.56 7.72 1.45
CA GLU A 103 10.06 6.86 2.52
C GLU A 103 10.90 7.72 3.48
N PRO A 104 10.32 8.17 4.61
CA PRO A 104 11.07 8.97 5.57
C PRO A 104 12.16 8.13 6.26
N PRO A 105 13.23 8.75 6.81
CA PRO A 105 14.27 8.01 7.55
C PRO A 105 13.72 7.25 8.78
N LYS A 106 12.59 7.74 9.32
CA LYS A 106 11.84 7.15 10.42
C LYS A 106 10.35 7.42 10.20
N GLY A 107 9.52 6.43 10.45
CA GLY A 107 8.06 6.55 10.34
C GLY A 107 7.51 5.66 9.23
N LEU A 108 6.30 6.00 8.77
CA LEU A 108 5.58 5.25 7.75
C LEU A 108 5.85 5.82 6.37
N THR A 109 5.96 4.94 5.38
CA THR A 109 5.95 5.27 3.96
C THR A 109 4.66 5.98 3.58
N LEU A 110 4.79 7.09 2.86
CA LEU A 110 3.67 7.91 2.42
C LEU A 110 3.45 7.71 0.92
N LEU A 111 2.21 7.43 0.53
CA LEU A 111 1.79 7.29 -0.87
C LEU A 111 0.91 8.48 -1.26
N SER A 112 1.10 9.01 -2.47
CA SER A 112 0.14 9.95 -3.04
C SER A 112 -1.13 9.25 -3.53
N PHE A 113 -2.13 10.03 -3.90
CA PHE A 113 -3.23 9.52 -4.72
C PHE A 113 -2.69 8.98 -6.05
N PRO A 114 -3.22 7.84 -6.54
CA PRO A 114 -2.82 7.28 -7.81
C PRO A 114 -3.36 8.15 -8.95
N VAL A 115 -2.53 8.32 -9.98
CA VAL A 115 -2.95 8.91 -11.25
C VAL A 115 -3.06 7.76 -12.24
N ILE A 116 -4.27 7.45 -12.68
CA ILE A 116 -4.59 6.31 -13.56
C ILE A 116 -4.97 6.86 -14.93
N GLU A 117 -4.47 6.22 -15.99
CA GLU A 117 -4.75 6.59 -17.37
C GLU A 117 -6.21 6.29 -17.70
N ASP A 118 -7.02 7.34 -17.71
CA ASP A 118 -8.41 7.26 -18.13
C ASP A 118 -8.50 7.54 -19.64
N GLY A 119 -9.07 6.58 -20.37
CA GLY A 119 -9.09 6.60 -21.83
C GLY A 119 -9.96 7.69 -22.44
N ASP A 120 -10.86 8.28 -21.65
CA ASP A 120 -11.82 9.31 -22.09
C ASP A 120 -11.35 10.74 -21.80
N ASP A 121 -10.34 10.90 -20.93
CA ASP A 121 -9.98 12.22 -20.37
C ASP A 121 -8.56 12.62 -20.84
N MET A 122 -8.51 13.22 -22.03
CA MET A 122 -7.27 13.60 -22.74
C MET A 122 -6.31 14.45 -21.88
N PHE A 123 -6.85 15.23 -20.92
CA PHE A 123 -6.06 16.04 -19.99
C PHE A 123 -5.27 15.21 -18.97
N LEU A 124 -5.80 14.05 -18.56
CA LEU A 124 -5.14 13.16 -17.59
C LEU A 124 -4.14 12.24 -18.29
N SER A 125 -4.45 11.78 -19.50
CA SER A 125 -3.53 10.93 -20.30
C SER A 125 -2.22 11.64 -20.63
N ASP A 126 -2.26 12.91 -21.06
CA ASP A 126 -1.06 13.68 -21.40
C ASP A 126 -0.15 13.90 -20.19
N ARG A 127 -0.77 14.14 -19.02
CA ARG A 127 -0.04 14.35 -17.77
C ARG A 127 0.61 13.07 -17.28
N ILE A 128 -0.07 11.93 -17.42
CA ILE A 128 0.51 10.62 -17.10
C ILE A 128 1.65 10.30 -18.04
N GLY A 129 1.51 10.52 -19.35
CA GLY A 129 2.58 10.32 -20.32
C GLY A 129 3.86 11.06 -19.92
N GLN A 130 3.75 12.34 -19.58
CA GLN A 130 4.90 13.13 -19.13
C GLN A 130 5.53 12.58 -17.84
N ILE A 131 4.72 12.25 -16.82
CA ILE A 131 5.24 11.71 -15.55
C ILE A 131 5.89 10.34 -15.79
N TRP A 132 5.28 9.51 -16.62
CA TRP A 132 5.78 8.20 -16.99
C TRP A 132 7.14 8.30 -17.67
N ASP A 133 7.27 9.20 -18.64
CA ASP A 133 8.51 9.44 -19.36
C ASP A 133 9.63 9.95 -18.46
N MET A 134 9.30 10.83 -17.51
CA MET A 134 10.28 11.38 -16.58
C MET A 134 10.74 10.39 -15.51
N PHE A 135 9.87 9.52 -15.00
CA PHE A 135 10.12 8.79 -13.75
C PHE A 135 9.94 7.27 -13.82
N CYS A 136 9.21 6.74 -14.79
CA CYS A 136 8.86 5.31 -14.89
C CYS A 136 9.76 4.51 -15.84
N HIS A 137 10.98 5.00 -16.05
CA HIS A 137 12.02 4.32 -16.82
C HIS A 137 13.10 3.87 -15.85
N ASN A 138 13.79 2.77 -16.17
CA ASN A 138 14.90 2.24 -15.38
C ASN A 138 16.01 3.30 -15.22
N ASN A 139 15.89 4.19 -14.25
CA ASN A 139 17.00 4.97 -13.74
C ASN A 139 17.82 4.01 -12.88
N GLN A 140 18.63 3.18 -13.55
CA GLN A 140 19.88 2.69 -12.98
C GLN A 140 20.86 3.86 -12.82
N ASN A 141 20.47 4.88 -12.06
CA ASN A 141 21.44 5.81 -11.52
C ASN A 141 22.02 5.11 -10.30
N GLY A 142 23.01 4.26 -10.59
CA GLY A 142 23.83 3.62 -9.60
C GLY A 142 24.42 4.66 -8.67
N TYR A 143 24.12 4.53 -7.38
CA TYR A 143 25.00 5.01 -6.32
C TYR A 143 25.81 3.81 -5.83
N SER A 144 26.76 3.40 -6.67
CA SER A 144 28.07 2.97 -6.18
C SER A 144 28.95 4.21 -6.17
N GLN A 145 29.13 4.80 -4.98
CA GLN A 145 30.38 5.33 -4.42
C GLN A 145 30.07 6.23 -3.21
#